data_AF-A0A1Z8N8F1-F1
#
_entry.id   AF-A0A1Z8N8F1-F1
#
_cell.length_a   1.000
_cell.length_b   1.000
_cell.length_c   1.000
_cell.angle_alpha   90.00
_cell.angle_beta   90.00
_cell.angle_gamma   90.00
#
_symmetry.space_group_name_H-M   'P 1'
#
loop_
_entity.id
_entity.type
_entity.pdbx_description
1 polymer ?
#
loop_
_entity_poly.entity_id
_entity_poly.type
_entity_poly.pdbx_seq_one_letter_code
_entity_poly.pdbx_strand_id
1 'polypeptide(L)'
;MHQIPAQVFRTHESQSGSPRCVQHIQIFNHNSDSQRQQIGLAEVEVFAGGANVAGGGTAIQGDKSQQTATADGAPENAIDGDPSTESLTDHGHIQRGGLWWKLDLGSEQDIDRIRITSPSTAGSDLEGAFIYARDSNYQILWSGRITGAADGSMHDFSVETCCSGP
;
A
#
# COMPACT_ATOMS: atom_id res chain seq x y z
N MET A 1 -36.85 4.48 -34.29
CA MET A 1 -36.57 5.05 -32.95
C MET A 1 -37.03 4.04 -31.92
N HIS A 2 -36.10 3.28 -31.36
CA HIS A 2 -36.37 2.29 -30.31
C HIS A 2 -35.65 2.80 -29.06
N GLN A 3 -36.43 3.24 -28.06
CA GLN A 3 -35.90 3.64 -26.76
C GLN A 3 -35.50 2.37 -26.00
N ILE A 4 -34.22 2.27 -25.63
CA ILE A 4 -33.74 1.28 -24.66
C ILE A 4 -34.15 1.79 -23.28
N PRO A 5 -34.93 1.05 -22.48
CA PRO A 5 -35.23 1.48 -21.12
C PRO A 5 -33.94 1.44 -20.29
N ALA A 6 -33.71 2.50 -19.51
CA ALA A 6 -32.60 2.58 -18.56
C ALA A 6 -32.62 1.34 -17.66
N GLN A 7 -31.60 0.49 -17.79
CA GLN A 7 -31.35 -0.54 -16.79
C GLN A 7 -30.94 0.18 -15.52
N VAL A 8 -31.87 0.23 -14.57
CA VAL A 8 -31.59 0.43 -13.16
C VAL A 8 -30.56 -0.64 -12.80
N PHE A 9 -29.29 -0.25 -12.66
CA PHE A 9 -28.29 -1.11 -12.03
C PHE A 9 -28.72 -1.28 -10.58
N ARG A 10 -29.43 -2.39 -10.34
CA ARG A 10 -29.78 -2.86 -9.02
C ARG A 10 -28.49 -2.99 -8.21
N THR A 11 -28.45 -2.32 -7.08
CA THR A 11 -27.58 -2.69 -5.96
C THR A 11 -27.95 -4.12 -5.53
N HIS A 12 -27.17 -5.10 -5.95
CA HIS A 12 -27.18 -6.48 -5.46
C HIS A 12 -25.69 -6.83 -5.34
N GLU A 13 -25.15 -7.36 -4.25
CA GLU A 13 -25.69 -8.00 -3.07
C GLU A 13 -24.62 -7.87 -1.99
N SER A 14 -25.02 -7.73 -0.72
CA SER A 14 -24.17 -8.08 0.40
C SER A 14 -23.78 -9.55 0.23
N GLN A 15 -22.58 -9.80 -0.30
CA GLN A 15 -22.02 -11.15 -0.24
C GLN A 15 -21.97 -11.53 1.23
N SER A 16 -22.72 -12.57 1.59
CA SER A 16 -22.63 -13.30 2.86
C SER A 16 -21.26 -14.01 2.94
N GLY A 17 -20.17 -13.24 2.87
CA GLY A 17 -18.86 -13.65 3.31
C GLY A 17 -18.67 -13.14 4.73
N SER A 18 -17.92 -13.88 5.56
CA SER A 18 -17.45 -13.38 6.85
C SER A 18 -16.90 -11.94 6.71
N PRO A 19 -17.02 -11.08 7.73
CA PRO A 19 -16.34 -9.78 7.75
C PRO A 19 -14.89 -9.98 7.33
N ARG A 20 -14.46 -9.33 6.25
CA ARG A 20 -13.11 -9.50 5.71
C ARG A 20 -12.24 -8.40 6.25
N CYS A 21 -11.26 -8.80 7.07
CA CYS A 21 -10.31 -7.91 7.72
C CYS A 21 -9.03 -7.87 6.88
N VAL A 22 -8.27 -6.80 7.04
CA VAL A 22 -7.04 -6.59 6.29
C VAL A 22 -5.91 -7.33 6.96
N GLN A 23 -5.18 -8.14 6.21
CA GLN A 23 -3.89 -8.70 6.65
C GLN A 23 -2.73 -8.09 5.88
N HIS A 24 -2.92 -7.78 4.59
CA HIS A 24 -1.84 -7.35 3.74
C HIS A 24 -2.05 -5.92 3.23
N ILE A 25 -1.03 -5.07 3.38
CA ILE A 25 -0.93 -3.78 2.69
C ILE A 25 0.08 -3.92 1.57
N GLN A 26 -0.26 -3.49 0.36
CA GLN A 26 0.65 -3.46 -0.77
C GLN A 26 0.67 -2.07 -1.39
N ILE A 27 1.86 -1.49 -1.49
CA ILE A 27 2.11 -0.28 -2.26
C ILE A 27 2.74 -0.72 -3.58
N PHE A 28 2.13 -0.32 -4.69
CA PHE A 28 2.54 -0.76 -6.02
C PHE A 28 2.51 0.42 -6.98
N ASN A 29 3.64 0.67 -7.65
CA ASN A 29 3.74 1.70 -8.67
C ASN A 29 3.75 1.05 -10.07
N HIS A 30 2.70 1.34 -10.86
CA HIS A 30 2.54 0.87 -12.24
C HIS A 30 3.37 1.68 -13.25
N ASN A 31 3.92 2.83 -12.86
CA ASN A 31 4.56 3.77 -13.78
C ASN A 31 5.86 3.17 -14.30
N SER A 32 5.81 2.60 -15.51
CA SER A 32 6.96 2.10 -16.26
C SER A 32 7.82 3.21 -16.87
N ASP A 33 7.34 4.45 -16.80
CA ASP A 33 7.81 5.59 -17.59
C ASP A 33 8.51 6.66 -16.74
N SER A 34 8.51 6.52 -15.41
CA SER A 34 9.28 7.39 -14.53
C SER A 34 10.78 7.11 -14.69
N GLN A 35 11.54 8.17 -14.95
CA GLN A 35 13.02 8.14 -14.95
C GLN A 35 13.58 7.78 -13.56
N ARG A 36 12.74 7.84 -12.51
CA ARG A 36 12.97 7.34 -11.16
C ARG A 36 12.34 5.96 -11.04
N GLN A 37 13.19 4.95 -10.93
CA GLN A 37 12.78 3.54 -10.96
C GLN A 37 12.76 2.95 -9.55
N GLN A 38 12.22 3.69 -8.58
CA GLN A 38 12.22 3.28 -7.19
C GLN A 38 10.95 3.74 -6.44
N ILE A 39 10.43 2.84 -5.60
CA ILE A 39 9.55 3.19 -4.48
C ILE A 39 10.45 3.38 -3.25
N GLY A 40 10.40 4.59 -2.70
CA GLY A 40 10.98 4.92 -1.40
C GLY A 40 9.87 5.21 -0.40
N LEU A 41 9.97 4.62 0.79
CA LEU A 41 9.00 4.75 1.89
C LEU A 41 9.77 5.04 3.17
N ALA A 42 9.54 6.21 3.78
CA ALA A 42 10.11 6.49 5.11
C ALA A 42 9.33 5.76 6.19
N GLU A 43 8.00 5.80 6.13
CA GLU A 43 7.16 5.12 7.12
C GLU A 43 5.81 4.75 6.50
N VAL A 44 5.30 3.58 6.86
CA VAL A 44 3.96 3.07 6.56
C VAL A 44 3.30 2.71 7.87
N GLU A 45 2.42 3.59 8.33
CA GLU A 45 1.65 3.38 9.55
C GLU A 45 0.27 2.80 9.19
N VAL A 46 -0.14 1.75 9.89
CA VAL A 46 -1.46 1.12 9.71
C VAL A 46 -2.15 1.15 11.06
N PHE A 47 -3.31 1.80 11.15
CA PHE A 47 -4.03 1.99 12.39
C PHE A 47 -5.25 1.09 12.48
N ALA A 48 -5.41 0.44 13.63
CA ALA A 48 -6.59 -0.31 14.02
C ALA A 48 -7.03 0.15 15.42
N GLY A 49 -8.25 0.67 15.54
CA GLY A 49 -8.74 1.28 16.79
C GLY A 49 -7.87 2.45 17.26
N GLY A 50 -7.22 3.16 16.33
CA GLY A 50 -6.30 4.26 16.63
C GLY A 50 -4.88 3.88 17.08
N ALA A 51 -4.54 2.59 17.17
CA ALA A 51 -3.17 2.13 17.46
C ALA A 51 -2.44 1.76 16.16
N ASN A 52 -1.17 2.19 15.99
CA ASN A 52 -0.35 1.75 14.87
C ASN A 52 0.07 0.29 15.08
N VAL A 53 -0.36 -0.60 14.19
CA VAL A 53 -0.09 -2.05 14.21
C VAL A 53 0.97 -2.48 13.19
N ALA A 54 1.51 -1.56 12.38
CA ALA A 54 2.43 -1.90 11.30
C ALA A 54 3.75 -2.50 11.78
N GLY A 55 4.36 -1.95 12.84
CA GLY A 55 5.65 -2.41 13.36
C GLY A 55 5.65 -3.81 14.00
N GLY A 56 4.48 -4.43 14.16
CA GLY A 56 4.37 -5.84 14.54
C GLY A 56 4.39 -6.80 13.35
N GLY A 57 4.35 -6.28 12.12
CA GLY A 57 4.24 -7.06 10.89
C GLY A 57 5.58 -7.45 10.28
N THR A 58 5.53 -8.01 9.07
CA THR A 58 6.70 -8.36 8.26
C THR A 58 6.59 -7.66 6.91
N ALA A 59 7.62 -6.89 6.56
CA ALA A 59 7.70 -6.17 5.30
C ALA A 59 8.59 -6.91 4.29
N ILE A 60 8.18 -6.91 3.03
CA ILE A 60 8.98 -7.41 1.91
C ILE A 60 8.81 -6.50 0.70
N GLN A 61 9.79 -6.46 -0.19
CA GLN A 61 9.72 -5.65 -1.41
C GLN A 61 10.14 -6.44 -2.65
N GLY A 62 9.66 -5.98 -3.80
CA GLY A 62 9.91 -6.59 -5.09
C GLY A 62 11.23 -6.16 -5.70
N ASP A 63 12.33 -6.76 -5.24
CA ASP A 63 13.65 -6.62 -5.87
C ASP A 63 14.08 -7.94 -6.52
N LYS A 64 14.25 -7.92 -7.84
CA LYS A 64 14.79 -9.08 -8.58
C LYS A 64 16.31 -9.17 -8.54
N SER A 65 16.99 -8.07 -8.19
CA SER A 65 18.43 -8.11 -8.02
C SER A 65 18.72 -8.58 -6.60
N GLN A 66 19.36 -9.74 -6.50
CA GLN A 66 19.97 -10.24 -5.27
C GLN A 66 21.18 -9.38 -4.83
N GLN A 67 21.37 -8.19 -5.41
CA GLN A 67 22.43 -7.27 -5.05
C GLN A 67 21.89 -6.24 -4.07
N THR A 68 21.84 -6.70 -2.81
CA THR A 68 21.91 -5.87 -1.62
C THR A 68 20.89 -4.73 -1.57
N ALA A 69 19.73 -5.00 -0.94
CA ALA A 69 19.30 -4.04 0.06
C ALA A 69 20.52 -3.82 0.97
N THR A 70 21.25 -2.73 0.78
CA THR A 70 22.14 -2.25 1.82
C THR A 70 21.28 -2.05 3.06
N ALA A 71 21.84 -2.20 4.26
CA ALA A 71 21.06 -2.04 5.50
C ALA A 71 20.22 -0.73 5.52
N ASP A 72 20.67 0.27 4.77
CA ASP A 72 20.05 1.59 4.61
C ASP A 72 18.71 1.60 3.84
N GLY A 73 18.31 0.51 3.17
CA GLY A 73 17.11 0.46 2.30
C GLY A 73 16.17 -0.73 2.53
N ALA A 74 16.31 -1.43 3.66
CA ALA A 74 15.56 -2.65 3.97
C ALA A 74 14.04 -2.40 4.01
N PRO A 75 13.19 -3.37 3.59
CA PRO A 75 11.74 -3.18 3.59
C PRO A 75 11.17 -2.90 4.98
N GLU A 76 11.80 -3.41 6.04
CA GLU A 76 11.41 -3.21 7.44
C GLU A 76 11.63 -1.78 7.93
N ASN A 77 12.51 -0.99 7.30
CA ASN A 77 12.71 0.41 7.66
C ASN A 77 11.41 1.22 7.52
N ALA A 78 10.52 0.83 6.60
CA ALA A 78 9.22 1.51 6.45
C ALA A 78 8.21 1.21 7.57
N ILE A 79 8.54 0.37 8.56
CA ILE A 79 7.63 0.02 9.67
C ILE A 79 8.35 0.03 11.02
N ASP A 80 9.53 0.63 11.12
CA ASP A 80 10.34 0.64 12.34
C ASP A 80 9.98 1.78 13.31
N GLY A 81 9.13 2.72 12.87
CA GLY A 81 8.70 3.88 13.65
C GLY A 81 9.72 5.03 13.66
N ASP A 82 10.76 4.96 12.84
CA ASP A 82 11.78 6.01 12.67
C ASP A 82 11.70 6.60 11.25
N PRO A 83 11.01 7.74 11.05
CA PRO A 83 10.86 8.35 9.72
C PRO A 83 12.17 8.95 9.16
N SER A 84 13.30 8.78 9.85
CA SER A 84 14.63 9.11 9.34
C SER A 84 15.30 7.95 8.58
N THR A 85 14.80 6.73 8.72
CA THR A 85 15.19 5.58 7.89
C THR A 85 14.26 5.50 6.66
N GLU A 86 14.64 4.72 5.66
CA GLU A 86 13.80 4.50 4.48
C GLU A 86 13.91 3.06 3.96
N SER A 87 12.79 2.52 3.49
CA SER A 87 12.74 1.37 2.58
C SER A 87 12.85 1.85 1.15
N LEU A 88 13.63 1.12 0.35
CA LEU A 88 14.01 1.54 -0.98
C LEU A 88 14.10 0.34 -1.92
N THR A 89 13.21 0.25 -2.92
CA THR A 89 13.29 -0.80 -3.95
C THR A 89 14.46 -0.54 -4.90
N ASP A 90 15.20 -1.57 -5.32
CA ASP A 90 16.48 -1.46 -6.04
C ASP A 90 16.53 -0.44 -7.20
N HIS A 91 17.65 0.30 -7.24
CA HIS A 91 18.07 1.21 -8.29
C HIS A 91 18.98 0.49 -9.29
N GLY A 92 18.46 0.05 -10.43
CA GLY A 92 19.40 -0.38 -11.48
C GLY A 92 18.80 -1.02 -12.72
N HIS A 93 17.57 -1.50 -12.63
CA HIS A 93 16.95 -2.19 -13.75
C HIS A 93 15.50 -1.78 -13.92
N ILE A 94 15.12 -1.47 -15.16
CA ILE A 94 13.71 -1.30 -15.56
C ILE A 94 12.97 -2.58 -15.14
N GLN A 95 12.22 -2.49 -14.05
CA GLN A 95 11.40 -3.59 -13.60
C GLN A 95 10.16 -3.67 -14.50
N ARG A 96 10.28 -4.48 -15.56
CA ARG A 96 9.12 -4.87 -16.39
C ARG A 96 8.14 -5.65 -15.51
N GLY A 97 7.14 -4.95 -14.98
CA GLY A 97 6.17 -5.50 -14.04
C GLY A 97 5.80 -4.59 -12.87
N GLY A 98 6.40 -3.40 -12.76
CA GLY A 98 6.13 -2.44 -11.67
C GLY A 98 6.92 -2.76 -10.40
N LEU A 99 7.08 -1.74 -9.55
CA LEU A 99 7.76 -1.84 -8.27
C LEU A 99 6.73 -2.01 -7.16
N TRP A 100 7.08 -2.74 -6.12
CA TRP A 100 6.17 -2.92 -5.00
C TRP A 100 6.87 -3.14 -3.67
N TRP A 101 6.18 -2.70 -2.63
CA TRP A 101 6.45 -3.01 -1.24
C TRP A 101 5.19 -3.59 -0.61
N LYS A 102 5.33 -4.53 0.32
CA LYS A 102 4.21 -5.22 0.96
C LYS A 102 4.47 -5.44 2.45
N LEU A 103 3.47 -5.16 3.26
CA LEU A 103 3.37 -5.52 4.67
C LEU A 103 2.40 -6.69 4.85
N ASP A 104 2.80 -7.68 5.64
CA ASP A 104 1.92 -8.68 6.26
C ASP A 104 1.79 -8.35 7.76
N LEU A 105 0.58 -8.06 8.23
CA LEU A 105 0.29 -7.78 9.64
C LEU A 105 0.35 -9.04 10.53
N GLY A 106 0.56 -10.22 9.94
CA GLY A 106 0.63 -11.52 10.62
C GLY A 106 -0.73 -12.12 10.98
N SER A 107 -1.78 -11.30 11.01
CA SER A 107 -3.17 -11.71 11.19
C SER A 107 -4.11 -10.67 10.59
N GLU A 108 -5.35 -11.07 10.34
CA GLU A 108 -6.40 -10.15 9.86
C GLU A 108 -6.79 -9.13 10.95
N GLN A 109 -6.75 -7.85 10.61
CA GLN A 109 -7.03 -6.70 11.47
C GLN A 109 -8.16 -5.82 10.91
N ASP A 110 -8.99 -5.26 11.78
CA ASP A 110 -9.97 -4.22 11.42
C ASP A 110 -9.27 -2.86 11.43
N ILE A 111 -8.70 -2.48 10.29
CA ILE A 111 -7.95 -1.23 10.15
C ILE A 111 -8.88 -0.08 9.78
N ASP A 112 -8.60 1.11 10.31
CA ASP A 112 -9.37 2.34 10.08
C ASP A 112 -8.59 3.40 9.30
N ARG A 113 -7.26 3.34 9.30
CA ARG A 113 -6.41 4.33 8.62
C ARG A 113 -5.08 3.73 8.16
N ILE A 114 -4.63 4.18 6.99
CA ILE A 114 -3.26 3.98 6.50
C ILE A 114 -2.62 5.36 6.35
N ARG A 115 -1.41 5.55 6.89
CA ARG A 115 -0.56 6.73 6.58
C ARG A 115 0.71 6.27 5.90
N ILE A 116 1.09 6.97 4.83
CA ILE A 116 2.36 6.77 4.14
C ILE A 116 3.15 8.06 4.19
N THR A 117 4.40 7.96 4.60
CA THR A 117 5.37 9.05 4.62
C THR A 117 6.42 8.81 3.53
N SER A 118 6.55 9.77 2.62
CA SER A 118 7.62 9.78 1.62
C SER A 118 8.95 10.12 2.28
N PRO A 119 10.08 9.55 1.83
CA PRO A 119 11.40 9.97 2.28
C PRO A 119 11.66 11.46 2.05
N SER A 120 12.43 12.07 2.95
CA SER A 120 12.87 13.47 2.82
C SER A 120 13.98 13.65 1.77
N THR A 121 14.55 12.55 1.31
CA THR A 121 15.56 12.47 0.25
C THR A 121 14.89 12.40 -1.12
N ALA A 122 15.49 13.07 -2.11
CA ALA A 122 15.01 13.01 -3.48
C ALA A 122 15.31 11.63 -4.09
N GLY A 123 14.33 11.04 -4.77
CA GLY A 123 14.56 9.78 -5.51
C GLY A 123 13.35 8.85 -5.55
N SER A 124 12.46 8.96 -4.57
CA SER A 124 11.23 8.16 -4.53
C SER A 124 10.23 8.59 -5.60
N ASP A 125 9.55 7.61 -6.21
CA ASP A 125 8.40 7.80 -7.09
C ASP A 125 7.15 7.17 -6.46
N LEU A 126 6.49 7.93 -5.59
CA LEU A 126 5.17 7.56 -5.04
C LEU A 126 4.01 8.21 -5.80
N GLU A 127 4.26 9.16 -6.69
CA GLU A 127 3.18 9.86 -7.40
C GLU A 127 2.40 8.87 -8.27
N GLY A 128 1.10 8.76 -7.98
CA GLY A 128 0.22 7.87 -8.70
C GLY A 128 0.35 6.39 -8.33
N ALA A 129 1.18 6.03 -7.35
CA ALA A 129 1.26 4.68 -6.80
C ALA A 129 -0.08 4.27 -6.17
N PHE A 130 -0.42 2.99 -6.31
CA PHE A 130 -1.61 2.40 -5.70
C PHE A 130 -1.29 1.82 -4.33
N ILE A 131 -2.27 1.90 -3.45
CA ILE A 131 -2.28 1.22 -2.17
C ILE A 131 -3.40 0.18 -2.23
N TYR A 132 -3.12 -1.05 -1.87
CA TYR A 132 -4.10 -2.12 -1.77
C TYR A 132 -4.12 -2.65 -0.34
N ALA A 133 -5.29 -2.62 0.29
CA ALA A 133 -5.55 -3.35 1.52
C ALA A 133 -6.28 -4.66 1.18
N ARG A 134 -5.72 -5.78 1.60
CA ARG A 134 -6.16 -7.12 1.19
C ARG A 134 -6.37 -8.04 2.38
N ASP A 135 -7.29 -8.99 2.22
CA ASP A 135 -7.50 -10.07 3.18
C ASP A 135 -6.36 -11.11 3.15
N SER A 136 -6.47 -12.13 3.99
CA SER A 136 -5.53 -13.27 4.05
C SER A 136 -5.42 -14.05 2.72
N ASN A 137 -6.47 -14.00 1.88
CA ASN A 137 -6.53 -14.63 0.56
C ASN A 137 -6.12 -13.69 -0.58
N TYR A 138 -5.50 -12.55 -0.26
CA TYR A 138 -5.06 -11.52 -1.20
C TYR A 138 -6.20 -10.85 -2.01
N GLN A 139 -7.46 -11.02 -1.62
CA GLN A 139 -8.58 -10.29 -2.21
C GLN A 139 -8.48 -8.82 -1.82
N ILE A 140 -8.66 -7.92 -2.79
CA ILE A 140 -8.67 -6.47 -2.53
C ILE A 140 -9.96 -6.13 -1.80
N LEU A 141 -9.82 -5.59 -0.59
CA LEU A 141 -10.94 -5.06 0.19
C LEU A 141 -11.07 -3.56 -0.01
N TRP A 142 -9.94 -2.87 -0.14
CA TRP A 142 -9.88 -1.44 -0.37
C TRP A 142 -8.67 -1.08 -1.24
N SER A 143 -8.79 0.00 -2.01
CA SER A 143 -7.67 0.59 -2.71
C SER A 143 -7.69 2.11 -2.67
N GLY A 144 -6.49 2.69 -2.68
CA GLY A 144 -6.26 4.13 -2.76
C GLY A 144 -5.17 4.46 -3.78
N ARG A 145 -5.02 5.75 -4.06
CA ARG A 145 -3.97 6.25 -4.94
C ARG A 145 -3.29 7.43 -4.28
N ILE A 146 -1.95 7.41 -4.27
CA ILE A 146 -1.14 8.52 -3.79
C ILE A 146 -1.16 9.64 -4.84
N THR A 147 -1.40 10.87 -4.41
CA THR A 147 -1.40 12.07 -5.25
C THR A 147 -0.77 13.24 -4.51
N GLY A 148 -0.02 14.07 -5.21
CA GLY A 148 0.71 15.18 -4.61
C GLY A 148 1.93 14.71 -3.84
N ALA A 149 2.54 13.60 -4.25
CA ALA A 149 3.75 13.08 -3.63
C ALA A 149 4.93 14.03 -3.87
N ALA A 150 5.61 14.38 -2.79
CA ALA A 150 6.85 15.14 -2.76
C ALA A 150 7.78 14.60 -1.66
N ASP A 151 9.05 14.97 -1.70
CA ASP A 151 10.01 14.58 -0.68
C ASP A 151 9.49 15.03 0.72
N GLY A 152 9.39 14.09 1.67
CA GLY A 152 8.88 14.31 3.03
C GLY A 152 7.36 14.46 3.15
N SER A 153 6.60 14.27 2.07
CA SER A 153 5.13 14.38 2.10
C SER A 153 4.48 13.21 2.86
N MET A 154 3.38 13.51 3.56
CA MET A 154 2.55 12.53 4.26
C MET A 154 1.19 12.39 3.56
N HIS A 155 0.71 11.15 3.44
CA HIS A 155 -0.54 10.80 2.80
C HIS A 155 -1.37 9.92 3.73
N ASP A 156 -2.49 10.45 4.21
CA ASP A 156 -3.44 9.75 5.09
C ASP A 156 -4.66 9.26 4.31
N PHE A 157 -5.05 8.01 4.54
CA PHE A 157 -6.20 7.36 3.92
C PHE A 157 -7.08 6.73 5.01
N SER A 158 -8.35 7.13 5.06
CA SER A 158 -9.36 6.39 5.83
C SER A 158 -9.71 5.11 5.10
N VAL A 159 -9.68 3.99 5.82
CA VAL A 159 -10.02 2.68 5.30
C VAL A 159 -11.30 2.23 6.01
N GLU A 160 -12.35 2.02 5.25
CA GLU A 160 -13.57 1.40 5.74
C GLU A 160 -13.61 -0.03 5.20
N THR A 161 -13.38 -1.01 6.06
CA THR A 161 -13.59 -2.42 5.74
C THR A 161 -14.78 -2.95 6.53
N CYS A 162 -15.49 -3.93 5.97
CA CYS A 162 -16.71 -4.47 6.58
C CYS A 162 -16.45 -5.28 7.88
N CYS A 163 -15.27 -5.18 8.49
CA CYS A 163 -14.94 -5.87 9.73
C CYS A 163 -15.72 -5.35 10.95
N SER A 164 -16.13 -4.09 10.89
CA SER A 164 -17.25 -3.59 11.67
C SER A 164 -18.53 -3.84 10.88
N GLY A 165 -19.25 -4.91 11.22
CA GLY A 165 -20.59 -5.14 10.68
C GLY A 165 -21.54 -3.95 10.95
N PRO A 166 -22.68 -3.86 10.24
CA PRO A 166 -23.76 -2.96 10.66
C PRO A 166 -24.34 -3.36 12.02
#